data_AF-A0A3D2JX16-F1
#
_entry.id   AF-A0A3D2JX16-F1
#
_cell.length_a   1.000
_cell.length_b   1.000
_cell.length_c   1.000
_cell.angle_alpha   90.00
_cell.angle_beta   90.00
_cell.angle_gamma   90.00
#
_symmetry.space_group_name_H-M   'P 1'
#
loop_
_entity.id
_entity.type
_entity.pdbx_description
1 polymer ?
#
loop_
_entity_poly.entity_id
_entity_poly.type
_entity_poly.pdbx_seq_one_letter_code
_entity_poly.pdbx_strand_id
1 'polypeptide(L)'
;MKTISTILLVSLSTCLFISAHEGHKNAPKGHAFTKVVRTGQNAFIYETAPGFGEIPNGAKLGPTHGGVAVDKNGLIYTSTDAEQSIPELKPDSTFLKP
;
A
#
# COMPACT_ATOMS: atom_id res chain seq x y z
N MET A 1 20.41 6.01 44.42
CA MET A 1 19.47 5.00 43.88
C MET A 1 18.28 5.61 43.13
N LYS A 2 17.74 6.78 43.53
CA LYS A 2 16.59 7.42 42.85
C LYS A 2 16.91 8.12 41.52
N THR A 3 18.16 8.54 41.30
CA THR A 3 18.60 9.26 40.09
C THR A 3 18.80 8.38 38.86
N ILE A 4 19.16 7.10 39.05
CA ILE A 4 19.37 6.15 37.95
C ILE A 4 18.02 5.76 37.31
N SER A 5 16.94 5.72 38.10
CA SER A 5 15.59 5.40 37.63
C SER A 5 14.99 6.48 36.72
N THR A 6 15.31 7.76 36.94
CA THR A 6 14.76 8.85 36.13
C THR A 6 15.41 8.94 34.75
N ILE A 7 16.70 8.59 34.63
CA ILE A 7 17.42 8.60 33.34
C ILE A 7 16.88 7.49 32.41
N LEU A 8 16.54 6.33 32.96
CA LEU A 8 15.98 5.22 32.19
C LEU A 8 14.57 5.51 31.66
N LEU A 9 13.76 6.28 32.41
CA LEU A 9 12.39 6.63 32.01
C LEU A 9 12.35 7.72 30.93
N VAL A 10 13.29 8.67 30.95
CA VAL A 10 13.40 9.72 29.92
C VAL A 10 13.95 9.16 28.60
N SER A 11 14.84 8.16 28.66
CA SER A 11 15.37 7.47 27.48
C SER A 11 14.33 6.64 26.71
N LEU A 12 13.24 6.22 27.37
CA LEU A 12 12.22 5.40 26.72
C LEU A 12 11.16 6.23 25.97
N SER A 13 10.97 7.50 26.35
CA SER A 13 10.01 8.41 25.71
C SER A 13 10.47 8.99 24.37
N THR A 14 11.74 8.88 24.00
CA THR A 14 12.24 9.40 22.71
C THR A 14 12.08 8.43 21.53
N CYS A 15 11.59 7.20 21.75
CA CYS A 15 11.39 6.21 20.69
C CYS A 15 10.04 6.30 19.95
N LEU A 16 9.17 7.27 20.25
CA LEU A 16 7.83 7.35 19.64
C LEU A 16 7.75 8.10 18.31
N PHE A 17 8.87 8.58 17.76
CA PHE A 17 8.93 9.11 16.39
C PHE A 17 9.51 8.08 15.43
N ILE A 18 8.88 6.90 15.36
CA ILE A 18 9.11 6.00 14.22
C ILE A 18 8.40 6.65 13.02
N SER A 19 9.15 7.49 12.29
CA SER A 19 8.73 7.99 11.00
C SER A 19 8.62 6.79 10.06
N ALA A 20 7.39 6.35 9.77
CA ALA A 20 7.16 5.10 9.04
C ALA A 20 7.36 5.22 7.50
N HIS A 21 7.70 6.38 6.95
CA HIS A 21 8.16 6.45 5.55
C HIS A 21 8.97 7.72 5.23
N GLU A 22 10.14 7.54 4.62
CA GLU A 22 10.95 8.64 4.06
C GLU A 22 10.35 9.15 2.75
N GLY A 23 10.40 10.48 2.57
CA GLY A 23 9.74 11.21 1.48
C GLY A 23 10.05 10.74 0.05
N HIS A 24 9.03 10.84 -0.80
CA HIS A 24 9.01 10.38 -2.18
C HIS A 24 9.75 11.34 -3.14
N LYS A 25 11.09 11.27 -3.22
CA LYS A 25 11.84 11.92 -4.32
C LYS A 25 12.07 11.03 -5.55
N ASN A 26 11.72 9.75 -5.47
CA ASN A 26 11.94 8.80 -6.56
C ASN A 26 10.64 8.54 -7.31
N ALA A 27 10.67 8.69 -8.63
CA ALA A 27 9.63 8.15 -9.49
C ALA A 27 9.54 6.63 -9.30
N PRO A 28 8.34 6.02 -9.42
CA PRO A 28 8.22 4.58 -9.42
C PRO A 28 9.09 4.00 -10.54
N LYS A 29 10.05 3.13 -10.17
CA LYS A 29 10.96 2.44 -11.10
C LYS A 29 10.42 1.07 -11.55
N GLY A 30 9.21 0.71 -11.13
CA GLY A 30 8.60 -0.58 -11.47
C GLY A 30 8.22 -0.63 -12.94
N HIS A 31 8.57 -1.73 -13.60
CA HIS A 31 8.05 -2.04 -14.93
C HIS A 31 6.68 -2.68 -14.82
N ALA A 32 5.80 -2.44 -15.79
CA ALA A 32 4.54 -3.16 -15.89
C ALA A 32 4.81 -4.67 -16.03
N PHE A 33 4.10 -5.47 -15.24
CA PHE A 33 4.11 -6.92 -15.42
C PHE A 33 3.32 -7.25 -16.69
N THR A 34 4.00 -7.76 -17.72
CA THR A 34 3.39 -8.11 -19.02
C THR A 34 3.10 -9.59 -19.18
N LYS A 35 3.48 -10.41 -18.20
CA LYS A 35 3.27 -11.86 -18.18
C LYS A 35 2.80 -12.31 -16.81
N VAL A 36 2.01 -13.36 -16.78
CA VAL A 36 1.64 -14.04 -15.55
C VAL A 36 2.89 -14.66 -14.94
N VAL A 37 3.18 -14.31 -13.70
CA VAL A 37 4.27 -14.86 -12.89
C VAL A 37 3.64 -15.56 -11.70
N ARG A 38 4.08 -16.80 -11.45
CA ARG A 38 3.61 -17.61 -10.33
C ARG A 38 4.64 -17.60 -9.19
N THR A 39 4.15 -17.48 -7.96
CA THR A 39 4.97 -17.56 -6.74
C THR A 39 4.27 -18.39 -5.66
N GLY A 40 4.98 -18.70 -4.58
CA GLY A 40 4.49 -19.47 -3.43
C GLY A 40 4.75 -20.98 -3.53
N GLN A 41 4.22 -21.74 -2.58
CA GLN A 41 4.41 -23.20 -2.47
C GLN A 41 3.19 -23.90 -1.87
N ASN A 42 3.05 -25.20 -2.15
CA ASN A 42 1.98 -26.06 -1.62
C ASN A 42 0.58 -25.49 -1.90
N ALA A 43 -0.23 -25.27 -0.87
CA ALA A 43 -1.57 -24.71 -1.00
C ALA A 43 -1.59 -23.18 -1.23
N PHE A 44 -0.45 -22.50 -1.07
CA PHE A 44 -0.34 -21.05 -1.17
C PHE A 44 0.40 -20.67 -2.44
N ILE A 45 -0.27 -20.83 -3.57
CA ILE A 45 0.21 -20.44 -4.89
C ILE A 45 -0.52 -19.18 -5.32
N TYR A 46 0.22 -18.20 -5.81
CA TYR A 46 -0.30 -16.92 -6.26
C TYR A 46 0.18 -16.64 -7.67
N GLU A 47 -0.69 -16.05 -8.49
CA GLU A 47 -0.38 -15.60 -9.83
C GLU A 47 -0.57 -14.10 -9.91
N THR A 48 0.36 -13.41 -10.58
CA THR A 48 0.15 -12.02 -10.94
C THR A 48 -0.99 -11.92 -11.96
N ALA A 49 -1.77 -10.84 -11.87
CA ALA A 49 -2.73 -10.44 -12.89
C ALA A 49 -2.15 -9.26 -13.68
N PRO A 50 -1.52 -9.49 -14.85
CA PRO A 50 -1.01 -8.42 -15.70
C PRO A 50 -2.08 -7.38 -16.01
N GLY A 51 -1.73 -6.10 -15.92
CA GLY A 51 -2.66 -4.98 -16.15
C GLY A 51 -3.65 -4.72 -15.01
N PHE A 52 -3.64 -5.51 -13.93
CA PHE A 52 -4.51 -5.26 -12.79
C PHE A 52 -4.21 -3.90 -12.15
N GLY A 53 -5.24 -3.06 -12.02
CA GLY A 53 -5.12 -1.75 -11.40
C GLY A 53 -4.31 -0.77 -12.25
N GLU A 54 -4.32 -0.94 -13.57
CA GLU A 54 -3.82 0.08 -14.49
C GLU A 54 -4.70 1.34 -14.41
N ILE A 55 -4.07 2.46 -14.08
CA ILE A 55 -4.76 3.73 -13.90
C ILE A 55 -4.84 4.44 -15.25
N PRO A 56 -6.03 4.82 -15.72
CA PRO A 56 -6.18 5.48 -17.01
C PRO A 56 -5.42 6.82 -17.04
N ASN A 57 -4.94 7.17 -18.24
CA ASN A 57 -4.35 8.49 -18.55
C ASN A 57 -3.07 8.84 -17.76
N GLY A 58 -2.38 7.86 -17.17
CA GLY A 58 -1.15 8.10 -16.42
C GLY A 58 -1.36 8.86 -15.11
N ALA A 59 -2.58 8.89 -14.59
CA ALA A 59 -2.87 9.44 -13.27
C ALA A 59 -2.18 8.61 -12.16
N LYS A 60 -2.01 9.22 -10.99
CA LYS A 60 -1.32 8.62 -9.84
C LYS A 60 -2.33 8.27 -8.75
N LEU A 61 -2.30 7.02 -8.29
CA LEU A 61 -3.16 6.55 -7.20
C LEU A 61 -2.81 7.19 -5.85
N GLY A 62 -1.52 7.49 -5.65
CA GLY A 62 -0.95 7.88 -4.35
C GLY A 62 -0.51 6.67 -3.51
N PRO A 63 0.16 6.92 -2.36
CA PRO A 63 0.54 5.88 -1.41
C PRO A 63 -0.70 5.18 -0.85
N THR A 64 -0.73 3.84 -0.83
CA THR A 64 -1.96 3.13 -0.44
C THR A 64 -2.13 2.88 1.06
N HIS A 65 -1.07 3.01 1.86
CA HIS A 65 -1.08 2.73 3.31
C HIS A 65 -1.63 1.34 3.73
N GLY A 66 -1.84 0.42 2.79
CA GLY A 66 -2.17 -0.98 3.02
C GLY A 66 -3.65 -1.33 3.23
N GLY A 67 -4.57 -0.36 3.27
CA GLY A 67 -6.00 -0.66 3.40
C GLY A 67 -6.59 -1.21 2.09
N VAL A 68 -7.20 -2.40 2.16
CA VAL A 68 -7.94 -3.02 1.05
C VAL A 68 -9.24 -3.63 1.56
N ALA A 69 -10.34 -3.37 0.88
CA ALA A 69 -11.64 -3.99 1.16
C ALA A 69 -12.31 -4.47 -0.13
N VAL A 70 -13.17 -5.48 -0.02
CA VAL A 70 -13.99 -5.99 -1.13
C VAL A 70 -15.44 -6.04 -0.70
N ASP A 71 -16.35 -5.48 -1.50
CA ASP A 71 -17.79 -5.53 -1.22
C ASP A 71 -18.46 -6.82 -1.71
N LYS A 72 -19.77 -6.94 -1.46
CA LYS A 72 -20.58 -8.10 -1.88
C LYS A 72 -20.71 -8.28 -3.41
N ASN A 73 -20.41 -7.24 -4.19
CA ASN A 73 -20.46 -7.26 -5.65
C ASN A 73 -19.06 -7.53 -6.24
N GLY A 74 -18.03 -7.66 -5.40
CA GLY A 74 -16.64 -7.82 -5.80
C GLY A 74 -15.93 -6.52 -6.16
N LEU A 75 -16.51 -5.35 -5.84
CA LEU A 75 -15.81 -4.08 -5.96
C LEU A 75 -14.67 -4.02 -4.95
N ILE A 76 -13.52 -3.55 -5.41
CA ILE A 76 -12.27 -3.51 -4.66
C ILE A 76 -11.98 -2.05 -4.33
N TYR A 77 -11.70 -1.79 -3.07
CA TYR A 77 -11.42 -0.45 -2.53
C TYR A 77 -10.01 -0.47 -1.95
N THR A 78 -9.23 0.56 -2.24
CA THR A 78 -7.92 0.76 -1.60
C THR A 78 -7.90 2.11 -0.90
N SER A 79 -7.30 2.19 0.29
CA SER A 79 -7.01 3.50 0.90
C SER A 79 -5.87 4.16 0.14
N THR A 80 -5.90 5.48 -0.01
CA THR A 80 -4.81 6.26 -0.58
C THR A 80 -4.64 7.59 0.14
N ASP A 81 -3.39 8.08 0.19
CA ASP A 81 -3.07 9.46 0.56
C ASP A 81 -2.93 10.30 -0.73
N ALA A 82 -4.06 10.45 -1.42
CA ALA A 82 -4.22 11.26 -2.62
C ALA A 82 -5.66 11.79 -2.71
N GLU A 83 -5.92 12.63 -3.71
CA GLU A 83 -7.22 13.31 -3.89
C GLU A 83 -8.41 12.35 -3.86
N GLN A 84 -8.32 11.18 -4.52
CA GLN A 84 -9.42 10.21 -4.53
C GLN A 84 -9.69 9.52 -3.19
N SER A 85 -8.73 9.47 -2.26
CA SER A 85 -8.76 8.83 -0.94
C SER A 85 -9.15 7.33 -0.90
N ILE A 86 -10.27 6.93 -1.51
CA ILE A 86 -10.78 5.56 -1.61
C ILE A 86 -11.23 5.29 -3.07
N PRO A 87 -10.28 5.06 -4.00
CA PRO A 87 -10.59 4.61 -5.36
C PRO A 87 -11.34 3.27 -5.40
N GLU A 88 -12.20 3.13 -6.40
CA GLU A 88 -13.03 1.94 -6.63
C GLU A 88 -12.60 1.21 -7.91
N LEU A 89 -12.33 -0.09 -7.81
CA LEU A 89 -12.01 -0.96 -8.94
C LEU A 89 -13.05 -2.08 -9.06
N LYS A 90 -13.39 -2.45 -10.29
CA LYS A 90 -14.17 -3.66 -10.57
C LYS A 90 -13.34 -4.94 -10.31
N PRO A 91 -13.99 -6.12 -10.23
CA PRO A 91 -13.30 -7.41 -10.20
C PRO A 91 -12.33 -7.62 -11.37
N ASP A 92 -12.65 -7.05 -12.54
CA ASP A 92 -11.81 -7.07 -13.74
C ASP A 92 -10.69 -6.01 -13.72
N SER A 93 -10.50 -5.35 -12.59
CA SER A 93 -9.49 -4.32 -12.31
C SER A 93 -9.68 -2.96 -12.98
N THR A 94 -10.80 -2.74 -13.68
CA THR A 94 -11.08 -1.42 -14.26
C THR A 94 -11.39 -0.41 -13.15
N PHE A 95 -10.77 0.78 -13.20
CA PHE A 95 -11.14 1.90 -12.36
C PHE A 95 -12.52 2.45 -12.73
N LEU A 96 -13.38 2.63 -11.73
CA LEU A 96 -14.71 3.22 -11.92
C LEU A 96 -14.69 4.74 -11.86
N LYS A 97 -13.81 5.31 -11.03
CA LYS A 97 -13.61 6.75 -10.88
C LYS A 97 -12.09 6.99 -10.73
N PRO A 98 -11.48 7.82 -11.59
CA PRO A 98 -10.13 8.37 -11.39
C PRO A 98 -10.15 9.68 -10.60
#